data_AF-A0A3C1L429-F1
#
_entry.id   AF-A0A3C1L429-F1
#
_cell.length_a   1.000
_cell.length_b   1.000
_cell.length_c   1.000
_cell.angle_alpha   90.00
_cell.angle_beta   90.00
_cell.angle_gamma   90.00
#
_symmetry.space_group_name_H-M   'P 1'
#
loop_
_entity.id
_entity.type
_entity.pdbx_description
1 polymer ?
#
loop_
_entity_poly.entity_id
_entity_poly.type
_entity_poly.pdbx_seq_one_letter_code
_entity_poly.pdbx_strand_id
1 'polypeptide(L)'
;GTAKGFLIALLVWWQWSQFTWAGSAIDLQRTARTRVLVLGCIPVTLIMTISIPDAFDSSGVWFAAAYMGVQLLVLGMQGSVSLVDPLLRPAFIRYASLATVAPVVVLVGAFVHDRARVALWVGAALLNFIGGLRAASGEWAINPVHFAERHSLFVIISLGEVLVAAGAAASEIRLDRLTALAIIVAVSVACMLWWTYFAFIPIVGEHLLR
;
A
#
# COMPACT_ATOMS: atom_id res chain seq x y z
N GLY A 1 -5.79 -2.11 18.85
CA GLY A 1 -5.16 -0.88 19.39
C GLY A 1 -4.67 -0.01 18.25
N THR A 2 -4.70 1.31 18.39
CA THR A 2 -4.40 2.29 17.31
C THR A 2 -3.04 2.08 16.66
N ALA A 3 -1.98 1.83 17.44
CA ALA A 3 -0.62 1.58 16.92
C ALA A 3 -0.53 0.34 16.01
N LYS A 4 -1.22 -0.74 16.36
CA LYS A 4 -1.31 -1.97 15.54
C LYS A 4 -2.00 -1.68 14.20
N GLY A 5 -3.08 -0.91 14.22
CA GLY A 5 -3.78 -0.48 12.99
C GLY A 5 -2.91 0.40 12.10
N PHE A 6 -2.18 1.35 12.69
CA PHE A 6 -1.24 2.19 11.95
C PHE A 6 -0.10 1.38 11.31
N LEU A 7 0.42 0.36 12.00
CA LEU A 7 1.43 -0.54 11.44
C LEU A 7 0.91 -1.30 10.22
N ILE A 8 -0.31 -1.84 10.28
CA ILE A 8 -0.94 -2.48 9.12
C ILE A 8 -1.11 -1.47 7.98
N ALA A 9 -1.59 -0.27 8.28
CA ALA A 9 -1.76 0.78 7.28
C ALA A 9 -0.42 1.11 6.58
N LEU A 10 0.69 1.20 7.32
CA LEU A 10 2.03 1.39 6.75
C LEU A 10 2.45 0.23 5.83
N LEU A 11 2.19 -1.01 6.24
CA LEU A 11 2.52 -2.18 5.43
C LEU A 11 1.71 -2.20 4.13
N VAL A 12 0.39 -1.97 4.22
CA VAL A 12 -0.52 -1.92 3.06
C VAL A 12 -0.17 -0.73 2.15
N TRP A 13 0.13 0.43 2.73
CA TRP A 13 0.63 1.60 2.00
C TRP A 13 1.87 1.25 1.19
N TRP A 14 2.81 0.52 1.78
CA TRP A 14 4.01 0.10 1.06
C TRP A 14 3.70 -0.84 -0.13
N GLN A 15 2.76 -1.77 0.02
CA GLN A 15 2.33 -2.63 -1.10
C GLN A 15 1.75 -1.81 -2.25
N TRP A 16 0.94 -0.79 -1.93
CA TRP A 16 0.45 0.16 -2.93
C TRP A 16 1.58 0.92 -3.61
N SER A 17 2.54 1.45 -2.85
CA SER A 17 3.71 2.15 -3.42
C SER A 17 4.52 1.25 -4.36
N GLN A 18 4.72 -0.03 -4.01
CA GLN A 18 5.41 -0.98 -4.88
C GLN A 18 4.65 -1.28 -6.17
N PHE A 19 3.32 -1.45 -6.09
CA PHE A 19 2.49 -1.66 -7.27
C PHE A 19 2.49 -0.43 -8.20
N THR A 20 2.33 0.77 -7.62
CA THR A 20 2.36 2.02 -8.40
C THR A 20 3.70 2.28 -9.04
N TRP A 21 4.80 1.92 -8.39
CA TRP A 21 6.13 1.99 -8.98
C TRP A 21 6.32 0.96 -10.11
N ALA A 22 5.85 -0.27 -9.93
CA ALA A 22 5.86 -1.25 -11.02
C ALA A 22 5.11 -0.73 -12.25
N GLY A 23 3.92 -0.16 -12.08
CA GLY A 23 3.16 0.38 -13.20
C GLY A 23 3.78 1.62 -13.85
N SER A 24 4.80 2.26 -13.26
CA SER A 24 5.50 3.40 -13.86
C SER A 24 6.76 2.94 -14.59
N ALA A 25 7.39 1.87 -14.11
CA ALA A 25 8.54 1.25 -14.73
C ALA A 25 8.18 0.42 -15.97
N ILE A 26 6.99 -0.20 -15.99
CA ILE A 26 6.55 -1.09 -17.09
C ILE A 26 5.13 -0.79 -17.55
N ASP A 27 4.89 -0.96 -18.85
CA ASP A 27 3.54 -0.94 -19.41
C ASP A 27 2.78 -2.23 -19.02
N LEU A 28 1.87 -2.08 -18.04
CA LEU A 28 1.08 -3.17 -17.50
C LEU A 28 0.07 -3.75 -18.50
N GLN A 29 -0.24 -3.04 -19.59
CA GLN A 29 -1.21 -3.46 -20.60
C GLN A 29 -0.58 -4.04 -21.86
N ARG A 30 0.75 -3.94 -22.02
CA ARG A 30 1.46 -4.36 -23.23
C ARG A 30 1.29 -5.84 -23.57
N THR A 31 1.23 -6.72 -22.58
CA THR A 31 1.25 -8.18 -22.80
C THR A 31 0.17 -8.87 -21.97
N ALA A 32 -0.44 -9.93 -22.54
CA ALA A 32 -1.44 -10.75 -21.85
C ALA A 32 -0.94 -11.26 -20.48
N ARG A 33 0.34 -11.65 -20.39
CA ARG A 33 0.99 -12.08 -19.15
C ARG A 33 0.89 -11.01 -18.05
N THR A 34 1.23 -9.76 -18.34
CA THR A 34 1.20 -8.68 -17.34
C THR A 34 -0.22 -8.36 -16.90
N ARG A 35 -1.19 -8.41 -17.83
CA ARG A 35 -2.62 -8.26 -17.50
C ARG A 35 -3.11 -9.36 -16.56
N VAL A 36 -2.74 -10.62 -16.82
CA VAL A 36 -3.09 -11.75 -15.95
C VAL A 36 -2.46 -11.59 -14.56
N LEU A 37 -1.21 -11.14 -14.47
CA LEU A 37 -0.57 -10.85 -13.18
C LEU A 37 -1.31 -9.73 -12.42
N VAL A 38 -1.72 -8.66 -13.10
CA VAL A 38 -2.47 -7.55 -12.49
C VAL A 38 -3.82 -8.04 -11.99
N LEU A 39 -4.56 -8.80 -12.78
CA LEU A 39 -5.81 -9.42 -12.36
C LEU A 39 -5.61 -10.42 -11.21
N GLY A 40 -4.47 -11.11 -11.20
CA GLY A 40 -4.08 -12.01 -10.11
C GLY A 40 -3.82 -11.30 -8.78
N CYS A 41 -3.42 -10.03 -8.79
CA CYS A 41 -3.28 -9.24 -7.55
C CYS A 41 -4.61 -9.03 -6.84
N ILE A 42 -5.74 -8.99 -7.56
CA ILE A 42 -7.06 -8.71 -7.00
C ILE A 42 -7.45 -9.72 -5.90
N PRO A 43 -7.54 -11.04 -6.17
CA PRO A 43 -7.94 -12.01 -5.15
C PRO A 43 -6.93 -12.09 -4.00
N VAL A 44 -5.63 -11.95 -4.28
CA VAL A 44 -4.59 -11.99 -3.24
C VAL A 44 -4.69 -10.78 -2.31
N THR A 45 -4.91 -9.60 -2.88
CA THR A 45 -5.12 -8.37 -2.09
C THR A 45 -6.42 -8.46 -1.29
N LEU A 46 -7.48 -9.05 -1.84
CA LEU A 46 -8.72 -9.29 -1.10
C LEU A 46 -8.49 -10.19 0.12
N ILE A 47 -7.76 -11.30 -0.03
CA ILE A 47 -7.37 -12.19 1.08
C ILE A 47 -6.58 -11.42 2.14
N MET A 48 -5.65 -10.55 1.72
CA MET A 48 -4.90 -9.69 2.63
C MET A 48 -5.85 -8.77 3.41
N THR A 49 -6.78 -8.10 2.73
CA THR A 49 -7.72 -7.14 3.32
C THR A 49 -8.66 -7.79 4.34
N ILE A 50 -9.29 -8.92 4.00
CA ILE A 50 -10.19 -9.61 4.94
C ILE A 50 -9.45 -10.16 6.16
N SER A 51 -8.14 -10.35 6.05
CA SER A 51 -7.30 -10.81 7.16
C SER A 51 -6.87 -9.69 8.10
N ILE A 52 -7.06 -8.41 7.75
CA ILE A 52 -6.61 -7.26 8.55
C ILE A 52 -7.19 -7.24 9.98
N PRO A 53 -8.50 -7.47 10.23
CA PRO A 53 -9.08 -7.33 11.56
C PRO A 53 -8.39 -8.20 12.61
N ASP A 54 -8.09 -9.46 12.25
CA ASP A 54 -7.50 -10.46 13.14
C ASP A 54 -6.00 -10.71 12.86
N ALA A 55 -5.32 -9.82 12.13
CA ALA A 55 -3.96 -10.04 11.63
C ALA A 55 -2.93 -10.26 12.77
N PHE A 56 -3.17 -9.70 13.94
CA PHE A 56 -2.30 -9.93 15.11
C PHE A 56 -2.68 -11.15 15.94
N ASP A 57 -3.76 -11.84 15.56
CA ASP A 57 -4.31 -12.99 16.24
C ASP A 57 -4.36 -14.18 15.26
N SER A 58 -5.55 -14.66 14.89
CA SER A 58 -5.78 -15.91 14.14
C SER A 58 -5.49 -15.83 12.64
N SER A 59 -5.64 -14.66 12.00
CA SER A 59 -5.48 -14.50 10.55
C SER A 59 -4.08 -14.00 10.14
N GLY A 60 -3.13 -13.87 11.09
CA GLY A 60 -1.82 -13.29 10.82
C GLY A 60 -1.03 -14.01 9.72
N VAL A 61 -1.15 -15.33 9.64
CA VAL A 61 -0.50 -16.12 8.57
C VAL A 61 -1.15 -15.83 7.21
N TRP A 62 -2.47 -15.72 7.14
CA TRP A 62 -3.18 -15.36 5.91
C TRP A 62 -2.83 -13.95 5.43
N PHE A 63 -2.79 -12.98 6.35
CA PHE A 63 -2.34 -11.62 6.06
C PHE A 63 -0.92 -11.63 5.49
N ALA A 64 0.01 -12.28 6.17
CA ALA A 64 1.42 -12.26 5.77
C ALA A 64 1.71 -13.06 4.50
N ALA A 65 1.03 -14.18 4.29
CA ALA A 65 1.13 -14.97 3.06
C ALA A 65 0.56 -14.19 1.86
N ALA A 66 -0.58 -13.52 2.03
CA ALA A 66 -1.15 -12.67 1.00
C ALA A 66 -0.26 -11.45 0.72
N TYR A 67 0.30 -10.83 1.77
CA TYR A 67 1.27 -9.74 1.65
C TYR A 67 2.49 -10.15 0.81
N MET A 68 3.07 -11.33 1.10
CA MET A 68 4.14 -11.92 0.30
C MET A 68 3.68 -12.19 -1.14
N GLY A 69 2.47 -12.73 -1.32
CA GLY A 69 1.89 -13.03 -2.62
C GLY A 69 1.76 -11.79 -3.51
N VAL A 70 1.27 -10.67 -2.98
CA VAL A 70 1.21 -9.39 -3.71
C VAL A 70 2.61 -8.95 -4.12
N GLN A 71 3.59 -9.00 -3.21
CA GLN A 71 4.97 -8.64 -3.53
C GLN A 71 5.54 -9.50 -4.67
N LEU A 72 5.34 -10.82 -4.61
CA LEU A 72 5.83 -11.75 -5.63
C LEU A 72 5.18 -11.51 -6.99
N LEU A 73 3.88 -11.19 -7.02
CA LEU A 73 3.19 -10.83 -8.25
C LEU A 73 3.76 -9.54 -8.84
N VAL A 74 3.96 -8.50 -8.02
CA VAL A 74 4.52 -7.20 -8.41
C VAL A 74 5.97 -7.35 -8.92
N LEU A 75 6.79 -8.16 -8.26
CA LEU A 75 8.14 -8.49 -8.73
C LEU A 75 8.10 -9.35 -9.99
N GLY A 76 7.14 -10.26 -10.11
CA GLY A 76 6.92 -11.08 -11.31
C GLY A 76 6.57 -10.23 -12.53
N MET A 77 5.77 -9.17 -12.36
CA MET A 77 5.48 -8.22 -13.42
C MET A 77 6.75 -7.50 -13.87
N GLN A 78 7.50 -6.90 -12.95
CA GLN A 78 8.75 -6.19 -13.26
C GLN A 78 9.81 -7.12 -13.87
N GLY A 79 9.92 -8.34 -13.37
CA GLY A 79 10.84 -9.37 -13.86
C GLY A 79 10.48 -9.87 -15.25
N SER A 80 9.20 -9.84 -15.65
CA SER A 80 8.78 -10.25 -17.00
C SER A 80 9.41 -9.39 -18.11
N VAL A 81 9.78 -8.15 -17.78
CA VAL A 81 10.51 -7.23 -18.67
C VAL A 81 12.00 -7.27 -18.35
N SER A 82 12.36 -7.07 -17.08
CA SER A 82 13.75 -6.82 -16.67
C SER A 82 14.66 -8.04 -16.75
N LEU A 83 14.12 -9.27 -16.65
CA LEU A 83 14.93 -10.49 -16.76
C LEU A 83 15.28 -10.84 -18.21
N VAL A 84 14.52 -10.36 -19.19
CA VAL A 84 14.75 -10.64 -20.62
C VAL A 84 15.86 -9.74 -21.18
N ASP A 85 16.01 -8.54 -20.65
CA ASP A 85 17.06 -7.59 -21.03
C ASP A 85 18.36 -7.83 -20.24
N PRO A 86 19.48 -8.21 -20.89
CA PRO A 86 20.76 -8.43 -20.21
C PRO A 86 21.30 -7.21 -19.47
N LEU A 87 20.96 -5.99 -19.89
CA LEU A 87 21.41 -4.75 -19.24
C LEU A 87 20.67 -4.51 -17.92
N LEU A 88 19.38 -4.83 -17.85
CA LEU A 88 18.54 -4.61 -16.67
C LEU A 88 18.58 -5.77 -15.68
N ARG A 89 18.89 -6.99 -16.14
CA ARG A 89 18.83 -8.22 -15.35
C ARG A 89 19.64 -8.15 -14.04
N PRO A 90 20.92 -7.74 -14.02
CA PRO A 90 21.71 -7.73 -12.77
C PRO A 90 21.14 -6.74 -11.73
N ALA A 91 20.73 -5.55 -12.18
CA ALA A 91 20.11 -4.54 -11.32
C ALA A 91 18.78 -5.04 -10.74
N PHE A 92 17.96 -5.68 -11.58
CA PHE A 92 16.69 -6.26 -11.15
C PHE A 92 16.86 -7.39 -10.14
N ILE A 93 17.81 -8.32 -10.34
CA ILE A 93 18.06 -9.41 -9.38
C ILE A 93 18.49 -8.86 -8.02
N ARG A 94 19.36 -7.85 -8.00
CA ARG A 94 19.78 -7.17 -6.77
C ARG A 94 18.62 -6.45 -6.09
N TYR A 95 17.77 -5.78 -6.85
CA TYR A 95 16.58 -5.13 -6.32
C TYR A 95 15.59 -6.15 -5.77
N ALA A 96 15.24 -7.18 -6.54
CA ALA A 96 14.29 -8.21 -6.16
C ALA A 96 14.75 -8.98 -4.90
N SER A 97 16.04 -9.26 -4.76
CA SER A 97 16.57 -9.94 -3.56
C SER A 97 16.47 -9.08 -2.31
N LEU A 98 16.60 -7.75 -2.42
CA LEU A 98 16.41 -6.83 -1.31
C LEU A 98 14.91 -6.60 -1.02
N ALA A 99 14.09 -6.49 -2.07
CA ALA A 99 12.67 -6.21 -1.99
C ALA A 99 11.86 -7.39 -1.40
N THR A 100 12.40 -8.61 -1.38
CA THR A 100 11.75 -9.76 -0.73
C THR A 100 12.05 -9.88 0.76
N VAL A 101 13.09 -9.21 1.27
CA VAL A 101 13.50 -9.33 2.69
C VAL A 101 12.36 -8.92 3.64
N ALA A 102 11.78 -7.73 3.45
CA ALA A 102 10.71 -7.25 4.33
C ALA A 102 9.46 -8.15 4.31
N PRO A 103 8.90 -8.55 3.14
CA PRO A 103 7.82 -9.54 3.09
C PRO A 103 8.17 -10.88 3.77
N VAL A 104 9.41 -11.37 3.65
CA VAL A 104 9.84 -12.60 4.35
C VAL A 104 9.79 -12.38 5.86
N VAL A 105 10.25 -11.22 6.34
CA VAL A 105 10.19 -10.86 7.76
C VAL A 105 8.73 -10.77 8.25
N VAL A 106 7.82 -10.23 7.44
CA VAL A 106 6.37 -10.21 7.77
C VAL A 106 5.82 -11.63 7.90
N LEU A 107 6.17 -12.51 6.95
CA LEU A 107 5.74 -13.92 6.94
C LEU A 107 6.30 -14.71 8.13
N VAL A 108 7.60 -14.59 8.42
CA VAL A 108 8.21 -15.19 9.61
C VAL A 108 7.57 -14.63 10.88
N GLY A 109 7.28 -13.33 10.90
CA GLY A 109 6.60 -12.65 11.99
C GLY A 109 5.21 -13.20 12.30
N ALA A 110 4.51 -13.74 11.30
CA ALA A 110 3.18 -14.32 11.51
C ALA A 110 3.20 -15.62 12.32
N PHE A 111 4.31 -16.35 12.34
CA PHE A 111 4.46 -17.60 13.11
C PHE A 111 4.86 -17.38 14.57
N VAL A 112 5.21 -16.15 14.94
CA VAL A 112 5.45 -15.77 16.35
C VAL A 112 4.25 -15.01 16.92
N HIS A 113 4.22 -14.88 18.24
CA HIS A 113 3.07 -14.35 18.99
C HIS A 113 3.41 -13.02 19.66
N ASP A 114 2.36 -12.29 20.05
CA ASP A 114 2.41 -11.09 20.89
C ASP A 114 3.41 -10.01 20.41
N ARG A 115 4.35 -9.65 21.29
CA ARG A 115 5.31 -8.57 21.07
C ARG A 115 6.33 -8.91 19.99
N ALA A 116 6.67 -10.19 19.83
CA ALA A 116 7.64 -10.62 18.81
C ALA A 116 7.08 -10.39 17.39
N ARG A 117 5.79 -10.69 17.18
CA ARG A 117 5.10 -10.42 15.90
C ARG A 117 5.16 -8.93 15.56
N VAL A 118 4.78 -8.09 16.54
CA VAL A 118 4.79 -6.62 16.36
C VAL A 118 6.20 -6.12 16.06
N ALA A 119 7.22 -6.58 16.80
CA ALA A 119 8.60 -6.15 16.59
C ALA A 119 9.13 -6.52 15.19
N LEU A 120 8.84 -7.73 14.70
CA LEU A 120 9.23 -8.15 13.36
C LEU A 120 8.52 -7.35 12.27
N TRP A 121 7.23 -7.08 12.43
CA TRP A 121 6.47 -6.28 11.46
C TRP A 121 6.90 -4.81 11.45
N VAL A 122 7.24 -4.23 12.61
CA VAL A 122 7.87 -2.92 12.69
C VAL A 122 9.23 -2.94 11.97
N GLY A 123 10.04 -3.98 12.20
CA GLY A 123 11.31 -4.18 11.49
C GLY A 123 11.13 -4.23 9.97
N ALA A 124 10.12 -4.95 9.48
CA ALA A 124 9.80 -5.00 8.06
C ALA A 124 9.37 -3.63 7.50
N ALA A 125 8.55 -2.88 8.24
CA ALA A 125 8.17 -1.52 7.85
C ALA A 125 9.37 -0.57 7.77
N LEU A 126 10.32 -0.67 8.71
CA LEU A 126 11.56 0.09 8.68
C LEU A 126 12.46 -0.30 7.50
N LEU A 127 12.59 -1.60 7.21
CA LEU A 127 13.34 -2.09 6.06
C LEU A 127 12.78 -1.54 4.74
N ASN A 128 11.45 -1.55 4.59
CA ASN A 128 10.76 -0.94 3.46
C ASN A 128 11.07 0.55 3.36
N PHE A 129 10.94 1.30 4.45
CA PHE A 129 11.21 2.73 4.47
C PHE A 129 12.66 3.08 4.11
N ILE A 130 13.64 2.35 4.67
CA ILE A 130 15.07 2.52 4.34
C ILE A 130 15.33 2.16 2.87
N GLY A 131 14.69 1.11 2.36
CA GLY A 131 14.75 0.73 0.95
C GLY A 131 14.26 1.85 0.03
N GLY A 132 13.12 2.48 0.37
CA GLY A 132 12.56 3.62 -0.35
C GLY A 132 13.47 4.85 -0.34
N LEU A 133 14.03 5.21 0.82
CA LEU A 133 14.98 6.31 0.96
C LEU A 133 16.22 6.11 0.07
N ARG A 134 16.79 4.89 0.07
CA ARG A 134 17.95 4.56 -0.75
C ARG A 134 17.63 4.64 -2.25
N ALA A 135 16.45 4.15 -2.64
CA ALA A 135 15.99 4.25 -4.02
C ALA A 135 15.83 5.70 -4.48
N ALA A 136 15.25 6.56 -3.63
CA ALA A 136 15.07 7.98 -3.91
C ALA A 136 16.40 8.76 -4.01
N SER A 137 17.45 8.31 -3.32
CA SER A 137 18.79 8.94 -3.38
C SER A 137 19.68 8.47 -4.54
N GLY A 138 19.22 7.51 -5.35
CA GLY A 138 19.99 6.94 -6.46
C GLY A 138 19.58 7.47 -7.85
N GLU A 139 20.14 6.87 -8.90
CA GLU A 139 19.88 7.21 -10.33
C GLU A 139 18.44 6.91 -10.81
N TRP A 140 17.61 6.28 -9.97
CA TRP A 140 16.22 5.97 -10.27
C TRP A 140 15.35 7.20 -9.97
N ALA A 141 15.51 8.24 -10.77
CA ALA A 141 14.71 9.46 -10.70
C ALA A 141 13.24 9.13 -10.98
N ILE A 142 12.46 8.89 -9.93
CA ILE A 142 11.00 8.79 -10.02
C ILE A 142 10.49 10.19 -10.35
N ASN A 143 9.74 10.33 -11.44
CA ASN A 143 9.04 11.58 -11.72
C ASN A 143 8.05 11.84 -10.56
N PRO A 144 8.29 12.86 -9.70
CA PRO A 144 7.51 13.05 -8.47
C PRO A 144 6.03 13.32 -8.76
N VAL A 145 5.74 13.95 -9.91
CA VAL A 145 4.38 14.32 -10.33
C VAL A 145 3.55 13.08 -10.63
N HIS A 146 4.09 12.11 -11.38
CA HIS A 146 3.37 10.87 -11.70
C HIS A 146 3.21 9.96 -10.48
N PHE A 147 4.17 9.98 -9.56
CA PHE A 147 4.08 9.25 -8.31
C PHE A 147 2.99 9.86 -7.40
N ALA A 148 2.96 11.19 -7.27
CA ALA A 148 1.92 11.89 -6.53
C ALA A 148 0.52 11.64 -7.10
N GLU A 149 0.37 11.67 -8.43
CA GLU A 149 -0.90 11.43 -9.11
C GLU A 149 -1.48 10.04 -8.77
N ARG A 150 -0.64 8.99 -8.77
CA ARG A 150 -1.09 7.63 -8.43
C ARG A 150 -1.39 7.44 -6.95
N HIS A 151 -0.67 8.13 -6.06
CA HIS A 151 -1.00 8.12 -4.63
C HIS A 151 -2.29 8.89 -4.35
N SER A 152 -2.62 9.89 -5.18
CA SER A 152 -3.88 10.61 -5.08
C SER A 152 -5.10 9.72 -5.34
N LEU A 153 -4.99 8.76 -6.27
CA LEU A 153 -6.04 7.78 -6.53
C LEU A 153 -6.30 6.90 -5.30
N PHE A 154 -5.24 6.47 -4.61
CA PHE A 154 -5.38 5.70 -3.37
C PHE A 154 -6.11 6.48 -2.28
N VAL A 155 -5.76 7.76 -2.13
CA VAL A 155 -6.40 8.65 -1.15
C VAL A 155 -7.88 8.82 -1.46
N ILE A 156 -8.25 9.06 -2.73
CA ILE A 156 -9.67 9.17 -3.13
C ILE A 156 -10.43 7.87 -2.84
N ILE A 157 -9.88 6.72 -3.25
CA ILE A 157 -10.53 5.42 -3.03
C ILE A 157 -10.72 5.15 -1.53
N SER A 158 -9.67 5.36 -0.73
CA SER A 158 -9.72 5.14 0.71
C SER A 158 -10.71 6.08 1.40
N LEU A 159 -10.76 7.35 0.98
CA LEU A 159 -11.71 8.32 1.51
C LEU A 159 -13.16 7.93 1.18
N GLY A 160 -13.41 7.47 -0.04
CA GLY A 160 -14.70 6.95 -0.46
C GLY A 160 -15.12 5.73 0.38
N GLU A 161 -14.22 4.77 0.57
CA GLU A 161 -14.48 3.56 1.35
C GLU A 161 -14.80 3.87 2.82
N VAL A 162 -14.08 4.82 3.44
CA VAL A 162 -14.35 5.26 4.81
C VAL A 162 -15.75 5.89 4.93
N LEU A 163 -16.17 6.69 3.94
CA LEU A 163 -17.52 7.28 3.92
C LEU A 163 -18.60 6.23 3.72
N VAL A 164 -18.39 5.25 2.84
CA VAL A 164 -19.31 4.12 2.63
C VAL A 164 -19.44 3.30 3.91
N ALA A 165 -18.32 2.96 4.57
CA ALA A 165 -18.30 2.22 5.82
C ALA A 165 -19.01 2.99 6.96
N ALA A 166 -18.76 4.30 7.06
CA ALA A 166 -19.46 5.16 8.03
C ALA A 166 -20.97 5.21 7.77
N GLY A 167 -21.38 5.32 6.50
CA GLY A 167 -22.79 5.28 6.11
C GLY A 167 -23.45 3.95 6.38
N ALA A 168 -22.77 2.84 6.10
CA ALA A 168 -23.24 1.49 6.42
C ALA A 168 -23.43 1.29 7.93
N ALA A 169 -22.44 1.68 8.74
CA ALA A 169 -22.53 1.63 10.20
C ALA A 169 -23.68 2.50 10.74
N ALA A 170 -23.89 3.68 10.16
CA ALA A 170 -25.01 4.54 10.54
C ALA A 170 -26.39 3.95 10.15
N SER A 171 -26.47 3.12 9.11
CA SER A 171 -27.73 2.49 8.67
C SER A 171 -28.24 1.40 9.63
N GLU A 172 -27.36 0.86 10.47
CA GLU A 172 -27.70 -0.14 11.48
C GLU A 172 -28.24 0.48 12.79
N ILE A 173 -28.18 1.81 12.93
CA ILE A 173 -28.55 2.54 14.14
C ILE A 173 -29.72 3.48 13.82
N ARG A 174 -30.56 3.77 14.84
CA ARG A 174 -31.67 4.72 14.67
C ARG A 174 -31.13 6.11 14.30
N LEU A 175 -31.74 6.71 13.28
CA LEU A 175 -31.43 8.08 12.86
C LEU A 175 -32.00 9.08 13.87
N ASP A 176 -31.18 9.50 14.83
CA ASP A 176 -31.49 10.58 15.76
C ASP A 176 -30.56 11.79 15.52
N ARG A 177 -30.72 12.85 16.34
CA ARG A 177 -29.94 14.08 16.22
C ARG A 177 -28.44 13.85 16.41
N LEU A 178 -28.06 12.89 17.26
CA LEU A 178 -26.66 12.58 17.54
C LEU A 178 -26.04 11.83 16.37
N THR A 179 -26.73 10.82 15.81
CA THR A 179 -26.30 10.10 14.61
C THR A 179 -26.16 11.04 13.42
N ALA A 180 -27.12 11.95 13.22
CA ALA A 180 -27.05 12.96 12.17
C ALA A 180 -25.83 13.89 12.34
N LEU A 181 -25.57 14.37 13.57
CA LEU A 181 -24.40 15.19 13.86
C LEU A 181 -23.09 14.42 13.62
N ALA A 182 -23.01 13.16 14.04
CA ALA A 182 -21.84 12.32 13.84
C ALA A 182 -21.52 12.12 12.35
N ILE A 183 -22.54 11.88 11.51
CA ILE A 183 -22.39 11.79 10.06
C ILE A 183 -21.86 13.11 9.49
N ILE A 184 -22.44 14.25 9.88
CA ILE A 184 -21.99 15.58 9.41
C ILE A 184 -20.53 15.82 9.77
N VAL A 185 -20.13 15.50 11.00
CA VAL A 185 -18.74 15.65 11.45
C VAL A 185 -17.81 14.73 10.67
N ALA A 186 -18.17 13.45 10.48
CA ALA A 186 -17.37 12.50 9.71
C ALA A 186 -17.18 12.94 8.26
N VAL A 187 -18.25 13.40 7.61
CA VAL A 187 -18.21 13.95 6.24
C VAL A 187 -17.36 15.22 6.18
N SER A 188 -17.50 16.11 7.17
CA SER A 188 -16.72 17.36 7.22
C SER A 188 -15.22 17.07 7.36
N VAL A 189 -14.83 16.11 8.20
CA VAL A 189 -13.44 15.65 8.32
C VAL A 189 -12.94 15.06 7.01
N ALA A 190 -13.75 14.24 6.33
CA ALA A 190 -13.39 13.69 5.03
C ALA A 190 -13.18 14.79 3.97
N CYS A 191 -14.06 15.79 3.92
CA CYS A 191 -13.92 16.96 3.05
C CYS A 191 -12.67 17.79 3.38
N MET A 192 -12.35 17.99 4.67
CA MET A 192 -11.13 18.68 5.09
C MET A 192 -9.87 17.92 4.68
N LEU A 193 -9.83 16.60 4.88
CA LEU A 193 -8.71 15.76 4.44
C LEU A 193 -8.53 15.84 2.93
N TRP A 194 -9.64 15.75 2.18
CA TRP A 194 -9.62 15.93 0.73
C TRP A 194 -9.04 17.30 0.34
N TRP A 195 -9.50 18.38 0.97
CA TRP A 195 -9.03 19.74 0.69
C TRP A 195 -7.54 19.89 0.99
N THR A 196 -7.06 19.40 2.13
CA THR A 196 -5.64 19.48 2.47
C THR A 196 -4.78 18.73 1.46
N TYR A 197 -5.20 17.55 1.01
CA TYR A 197 -4.42 16.74 0.08
C TYR A 197 -4.45 17.27 -1.36
N PHE A 198 -5.63 17.62 -1.87
CA PHE A 198 -5.81 17.99 -3.28
C PHE A 198 -5.69 19.48 -3.55
N ALA A 199 -6.16 20.34 -2.65
CA ALA A 199 -6.15 21.77 -2.87
C ALA A 199 -4.88 22.44 -2.34
N PHE A 200 -4.31 21.97 -1.23
CA PHE A 200 -3.22 22.68 -0.55
C PHE A 200 -1.81 22.18 -0.90
N ILE A 201 -1.59 20.86 -0.95
CA ILE A 201 -0.26 20.27 -1.22
C ILE A 201 0.31 20.66 -2.60
N PRO A 202 -0.46 20.71 -3.70
CA PRO A 202 0.08 21.12 -5.00
C PRO A 202 0.55 22.58 -5.02
N ILE A 203 -0.20 23.48 -4.37
CA ILE A 203 0.10 24.92 -4.32
C ILE A 203 1.38 25.21 -3.52
N VAL A 204 1.64 24.46 -2.44
CA VAL A 204 2.86 24.60 -1.64
C VAL A 204 4.06 23.96 -2.35
N GLY A 205 3.85 22.83 -3.03
CA GLY A 205 4.89 22.15 -3.81
C GLY A 205 5.43 22.98 -4.98
N GLU A 206 4.57 23.71 -5.70
CA GLU A 206 4.99 24.61 -6.78
C GLU A 206 5.84 25.80 -6.31
N HIS A 207 5.63 26.29 -5.08
CA HIS A 207 6.40 27.42 -4.54
C HIS A 207 7.80 27.03 -4.04
N LEU A 208 8.04 25.76 -3.71
CA LEU A 208 9.34 25.27 -3.26
C LEU A 208 10.24 24.77 -4.41
N LEU A 209 9.69 24.63 -5.61
CA LEU A 209 10.38 24.17 -6.83
C LEU A 209 10.67 25.30 -7.83
N ARG A 210 10.47 26.56 -7.43
CA ARG A 210 10.96 27.77 -8.11
C ARG A 210 12.11 28.38 -7.33
#